data_AF-A0A924Y4U8-F1
#
_entry.id   AF-A0A924Y4U8-F1
#
_cell.length_a   1.000
_cell.length_b   1.000
_cell.length_c   1.000
_cell.angle_alpha   90.00
_cell.angle_beta   90.00
_cell.angle_gamma   90.00
#
_symmetry.space_group_name_H-M   'P 1'
#
loop_
_entity.id
_entity.type
_entity.pdbx_description
1 polymer ?
#
loop_
_entity_poly.entity_id
_entity_poly.type
_entity_poly.pdbx_seq_one_letter_code
_entity_poly.pdbx_strand_id
1 'polypeptide(L)'
;MTHRFAPAVLLALLLFAVPLSAHAQYGPQRNRAADGMVASADSVASQVGVDILKGGGNAVDAAVAVGLALAVTYPAAGNLGGGGFMLIRLADGRTNVLDYR
;
A
#
# COMPACT_ATOMS: atom_id res chain seq x y z
N MET A 1 2.56 56.47 -18.13
CA MET A 1 2.94 55.94 -16.80
C MET A 1 2.15 54.65 -16.50
N THR A 2 2.08 53.69 -17.43
CA THR A 2 1.04 52.63 -17.44
C THR A 2 1.52 51.21 -17.74
N HIS A 3 2.83 50.95 -17.91
CA HIS A 3 3.34 49.62 -18.31
C HIS A 3 4.13 48.85 -17.23
N ARG A 4 4.21 49.37 -16.00
CA ARG A 4 5.01 48.73 -14.92
C ARG A 4 4.28 47.66 -14.10
N PHE A 5 2.96 47.53 -14.23
CA PHE A 5 2.14 46.62 -13.40
C PHE A 5 1.88 45.24 -14.02
N ALA A 6 2.07 45.07 -15.33
CA ALA A 6 1.82 43.82 -16.04
C ALA A 6 2.63 42.60 -15.53
N PRO A 7 3.95 42.69 -15.24
CA PRO A 7 4.71 41.52 -14.81
C PRO A 7 4.36 41.07 -13.38
N ALA A 8 3.99 42.02 -12.50
CA ALA A 8 3.60 41.70 -11.12
C ALA A 8 2.26 40.95 -11.06
N VAL A 9 1.30 41.33 -11.91
CA VAL A 9 0.02 40.63 -12.02
C VAL A 9 0.20 39.22 -12.61
N LEU A 10 1.05 39.07 -13.63
CA LEU A 10 1.35 37.76 -14.21
C LEU A 10 2.04 36.84 -13.20
N LEU A 11 2.99 37.36 -12.43
CA LEU A 11 3.67 36.60 -11.38
C LEU A 11 2.70 36.21 -10.24
N ALA A 12 1.82 37.12 -9.83
CA ALA A 12 0.80 36.82 -8.82
C ALA A 12 -0.19 35.74 -9.30
N LEU A 13 -0.61 35.79 -10.58
CA LEU A 13 -1.46 34.77 -11.18
C LEU A 13 -0.77 33.40 -11.26
N LEU A 14 0.52 33.37 -11.60
CA LEU A 14 1.31 32.13 -11.61
C LEU A 14 1.46 31.54 -10.20
N LEU A 15 1.71 32.38 -9.19
CA LEU A 15 1.80 31.94 -7.79
C LEU A 15 0.46 31.42 -7.24
N PHE A 16 -0.67 31.94 -7.71
CA PHE A 16 -2.01 31.48 -7.30
C PHE A 16 -2.49 30.23 -8.06
N ALA A 17 -2.05 30.01 -9.29
CA ALA A 17 -2.47 28.87 -10.11
C ALA A 17 -1.81 27.54 -9.72
N VAL A 18 -0.56 27.56 -9.24
CA VAL A 18 0.20 26.35 -8.85
C VAL A 18 -0.41 25.58 -7.66
N PRO A 19 -0.86 26.21 -6.56
CA PRO A 19 -1.42 25.46 -5.43
C PRO A 19 -2.78 24.82 -5.74
N LEU A 20 -3.55 25.31 -6.73
CA LEU A 20 -4.86 24.73 -7.05
C LEU A 20 -4.76 23.32 -7.65
N SER A 21 -3.71 23.06 -8.43
CA SER A 21 -3.46 21.75 -9.05
C SER A 21 -2.94 20.70 -8.07
N ALA A 22 -2.30 21.11 -6.97
CA ALA A 22 -1.72 20.21 -5.97
C ALA A 22 -2.79 19.56 -5.06
N HIS A 23 -3.92 20.23 -4.82
CA HIS A 23 -5.01 19.70 -3.99
C HIS A 23 -5.82 18.59 -4.68
N ALA A 24 -5.74 18.47 -6.01
CA ALA A 24 -6.49 17.48 -6.78
C ALA A 24 -5.85 16.08 -6.79
N GLN A 25 -4.60 15.93 -6.31
CA GLN A 25 -3.86 14.67 -6.41
C GLN A 25 -4.08 13.70 -5.22
N TYR A 26 -4.85 14.10 -4.20
CA TYR A 26 -5.16 13.24 -3.05
C TYR A 26 -6.44 12.43 -3.29
N GLY A 27 -6.51 11.72 -4.42
CA GLY A 27 -7.52 10.71 -4.69
C GLY A 27 -7.01 9.31 -4.34
N PRO A 28 -7.87 8.33 -4.03
CA PRO A 28 -7.44 6.96 -3.83
C PRO A 28 -6.73 6.46 -5.10
N GLN A 29 -5.41 6.27 -5.01
CA GLN A 29 -4.62 5.63 -6.05
C GLN A 29 -5.08 4.17 -6.13
N ARG A 30 -5.91 3.85 -7.14
CA ARG A 30 -6.39 2.49 -7.38
C ARG A 30 -5.29 1.68 -8.02
N ASN A 31 -4.35 1.22 -7.21
CA ASN A 31 -3.35 0.26 -7.67
C ASN A 31 -4.06 -1.06 -7.99
N ARG A 32 -3.93 -1.51 -9.23
CA ARG A 32 -4.49 -2.78 -9.72
C ARG A 32 -3.34 -3.73 -10.07
N ALA A 33 -3.54 -5.00 -9.77
CA ALA A 33 -2.69 -6.08 -10.24
C ALA A 33 -3.59 -7.13 -10.93
N ALA A 34 -3.10 -7.73 -12.01
CA ALA A 34 -3.88 -8.71 -12.78
C ALA A 34 -3.98 -10.06 -12.05
N ASP A 35 -2.89 -10.50 -11.42
CA ASP A 35 -2.76 -11.88 -10.92
C ASP A 35 -2.88 -11.99 -9.40
N GLY A 36 -2.58 -10.90 -8.67
CA GLY A 36 -2.63 -10.88 -7.21
C GLY A 36 -1.93 -9.67 -6.62
N MET A 37 -2.24 -9.34 -5.37
CA MET A 37 -1.64 -8.21 -4.65
C MET A 37 -1.36 -8.59 -3.21
N VAL A 38 -0.22 -8.13 -2.69
CA VAL A 38 0.16 -8.27 -1.29
C VAL A 38 0.40 -6.88 -0.71
N ALA A 39 -0.13 -6.63 0.48
CA ALA A 39 0.07 -5.39 1.21
C ALA A 39 0.42 -5.70 2.66
N SER A 40 1.42 -5.02 3.21
CA SER A 40 1.81 -5.10 4.61
C SER A 40 2.42 -3.77 5.08
N ALA A 41 2.73 -3.66 6.36
CA ALA A 41 3.32 -2.45 6.96
C ALA A 41 4.76 -2.17 6.49
N ASP A 42 5.41 -3.15 5.87
CA ASP A 42 6.79 -3.06 5.40
C ASP A 42 6.90 -3.45 3.93
N SER A 43 7.75 -2.74 3.17
CA SER A 43 7.88 -2.96 1.73
C SER A 43 8.61 -4.26 1.41
N VAL A 44 9.60 -4.65 2.23
CA VAL A 44 10.33 -5.92 2.06
C VAL A 44 9.40 -7.09 2.33
N ALA A 45 8.61 -7.07 3.40
CA ALA A 45 7.62 -8.11 3.67
C ALA A 45 6.57 -8.22 2.55
N SER A 46 6.10 -7.09 2.01
CA SER A 46 5.19 -7.08 0.86
C SER A 46 5.82 -7.72 -0.38
N GLN A 47 7.10 -7.41 -0.65
CA GLN A 47 7.84 -7.99 -1.76
C GLN A 47 8.03 -9.50 -1.60
N VAL A 48 8.35 -9.99 -0.39
CA VAL A 48 8.43 -11.43 -0.10
C VAL A 48 7.13 -12.14 -0.47
N GLY A 49 5.97 -11.60 -0.07
CA GLY A 49 4.68 -12.19 -0.44
C GLY A 49 4.45 -12.17 -1.96
N VAL A 50 4.82 -11.10 -2.66
CA VAL A 50 4.76 -11.04 -4.14
C VAL A 50 5.64 -12.11 -4.77
N ASP A 51 6.84 -12.34 -4.24
CA ASP A 51 7.76 -13.34 -4.77
C ASP A 51 7.22 -14.77 -4.57
N ILE A 52 6.52 -15.05 -3.46
CA ILE A 52 5.80 -16.31 -3.26
C ILE A 52 4.68 -16.50 -4.28
N LEU A 53 3.88 -15.47 -4.55
CA LEU A 53 2.83 -15.54 -5.58
C LEU A 53 3.44 -15.78 -6.98
N LYS A 54 4.51 -15.06 -7.33
CA LYS A 54 5.25 -15.27 -8.59
C LYS A 54 5.87 -16.67 -8.69
N GLY A 55 6.24 -17.25 -7.54
CA GLY A 55 6.72 -18.64 -7.43
C GLY A 55 5.63 -19.70 -7.55
N GLY A 56 4.37 -19.31 -7.78
CA GLY A 56 3.23 -20.24 -7.92
C GLY A 56 2.56 -20.61 -6.59
N GLY A 57 2.94 -19.96 -5.49
CA GLY A 57 2.25 -20.08 -4.21
C GLY A 57 0.86 -19.43 -4.24
N ASN A 58 -0.02 -19.85 -3.35
CA ASN A 58 -1.34 -19.25 -3.19
C ASN A 58 -1.33 -18.07 -2.19
N ALA A 59 -2.50 -17.44 -1.99
CA ALA A 59 -2.63 -16.29 -1.07
C ALA A 59 -2.29 -16.62 0.40
N VAL A 60 -2.54 -17.87 0.85
CA VAL A 60 -2.19 -18.34 2.20
C VAL A 60 -0.68 -18.53 2.32
N ASP A 61 -0.02 -19.13 1.32
CA ASP A 61 1.45 -19.28 1.30
C ASP A 61 2.13 -17.91 1.38
N ALA A 62 1.65 -16.95 0.59
CA ALA A 62 2.14 -15.57 0.61
C ALA A 62 1.92 -14.90 1.97
N ALA A 63 0.74 -15.08 2.59
CA ALA A 63 0.45 -14.51 3.91
C ALA A 63 1.34 -15.09 5.02
N VAL A 64 1.64 -16.39 4.99
CA VAL A 64 2.57 -17.03 5.93
C VAL A 64 3.98 -16.45 5.77
N ALA A 65 4.47 -16.31 4.54
CA ALA A 65 5.78 -15.72 4.27
C ALA A 65 5.85 -14.25 4.71
N VAL A 66 4.80 -13.45 4.48
CA VAL A 66 4.69 -12.07 4.97
C VAL A 66 4.74 -12.03 6.49
N GLY A 67 4.01 -12.91 7.19
CA GLY A 67 4.03 -12.97 8.66
C GLY A 67 5.44 -13.22 9.22
N LEU A 68 6.16 -14.19 8.64
CA LEU A 68 7.55 -14.49 9.02
C LEU A 68 8.50 -13.33 8.68
N ALA A 69 8.33 -12.69 7.52
CA ALA A 69 9.12 -11.53 7.15
C ALA A 69 8.90 -10.35 8.11
N LEU A 70 7.65 -10.06 8.47
CA LEU A 70 7.31 -8.99 9.43
C LEU A 70 7.87 -9.26 10.83
N ALA A 71 8.00 -10.52 11.25
CA ALA A 71 8.67 -10.86 12.51
C ALA A 71 10.14 -10.40 12.56
N VAL A 72 10.74 -10.13 11.40
CA VAL A 72 12.11 -9.61 11.26
C VAL A 72 12.14 -8.14 10.87
N THR A 73 11.37 -7.74 9.84
CA THR A 73 11.44 -6.38 9.27
C THR A 73 10.59 -5.37 10.04
N TYR A 74 9.61 -5.84 10.82
CA TYR A 74 8.75 -4.98 11.64
C TYR A 74 8.51 -5.52 13.07
N PRO A 75 9.59 -5.71 13.87
CA PRO A 75 9.53 -6.42 15.15
C PRO A 75 8.74 -5.69 16.25
N ALA A 76 8.40 -4.41 16.04
CA ALA A 76 7.51 -3.69 16.95
C ALA A 76 6.07 -4.25 16.95
N ALA A 77 5.69 -5.02 15.92
CA ALA A 77 4.36 -5.62 15.80
C ALA A 77 4.40 -7.07 15.25
N GLY A 78 5.21 -7.33 14.22
CA GLY A 78 5.45 -8.68 13.71
C GLY A 78 6.17 -9.52 14.76
N ASN A 79 5.78 -10.79 14.90
CA ASN A 79 6.23 -11.62 16.02
C ASN A 79 6.19 -13.12 15.73
N LEU A 80 6.94 -13.89 16.51
CA LEU A 80 6.88 -15.37 16.56
C LEU A 80 6.25 -15.90 17.86
N GLY A 81 6.35 -15.16 18.95
CA GLY A 81 5.91 -15.59 20.29
C GLY A 81 4.59 -14.99 20.76
N GLY A 82 3.89 -14.25 19.90
CA GLY A 82 2.56 -13.68 20.18
C GLY A 82 1.46 -14.54 19.60
N GLY A 83 0.51 -13.90 18.92
CA GLY A 83 -0.65 -14.55 18.31
C GLY A 83 -1.31 -13.68 17.24
N GLY A 84 -2.54 -14.01 16.87
CA GLY A 84 -3.28 -13.25 15.87
C GLY A 84 -4.46 -14.01 15.29
N PHE A 85 -4.93 -13.51 14.14
CA PHE A 85 -6.08 -14.06 13.44
C PHE A 85 -5.85 -14.00 11.94
N MET A 86 -6.30 -15.02 11.21
CA MET A 86 -6.35 -15.01 9.74
C MET A 86 -7.79 -15.23 9.28
N LEU A 87 -8.33 -14.25 8.55
CA LEU A 87 -9.59 -14.38 7.83
C LEU A 87 -9.28 -14.87 6.41
N ILE A 88 -9.87 -15.98 6.02
CA ILE A 88 -9.56 -16.65 4.74
C ILE A 88 -10.84 -16.75 3.92
N ARG A 89 -10.76 -16.36 2.65
CA ARG A 89 -11.75 -16.71 1.64
C ARG A 89 -11.10 -17.58 0.57
N LEU A 90 -11.58 -18.81 0.44
CA LEU A 90 -11.11 -19.77 -0.55
C LEU A 90 -11.72 -19.48 -1.92
N ALA A 91 -11.07 -20.00 -2.96
CA ALA A 91 -11.51 -19.83 -4.35
C ALA A 91 -12.92 -20.39 -4.62
N ASP A 92 -13.34 -21.40 -3.84
CA ASP A 92 -14.70 -21.97 -3.90
C ASP A 92 -15.75 -21.13 -3.14
N GLY A 93 -15.37 -19.96 -2.63
CA GLY A 93 -16.25 -19.03 -1.93
C GLY A 93 -16.41 -19.30 -0.44
N ARG A 94 -15.93 -20.45 0.07
CA ARG A 94 -15.93 -20.75 1.51
C ARG A 94 -15.10 -19.72 2.26
N THR A 95 -15.55 -19.42 3.47
CA THR A 95 -14.85 -18.50 4.38
C THR A 95 -14.50 -19.24 5.66
N ASN A 96 -13.33 -18.94 6.21
CA ASN A 96 -12.87 -19.53 7.45
C ASN A 96 -12.08 -18.51 8.28
N VAL A 97 -11.95 -18.78 9.57
CA VAL A 97 -11.14 -18.00 10.50
C VAL A 97 -10.17 -18.94 11.19
N LEU A 98 -8.89 -18.59 11.16
CA LEU A 98 -7.89 -19.19 12.04
C LEU A 98 -7.64 -18.23 13.20
N ASP A 99 -7.97 -18.67 14.41
CA ASP A 99 -7.62 -18.01 15.67
C ASP A 99 -6.37 -18.69 16.23
N TYR A 100 -5.29 -17.93 16.42
CA TYR A 100 -4.03 -18.39 17.00
C TYR A 100 -3.55 -17.44 18.11
N ARG A 101 -4.50 -16.91 18.88
CA ARG A 101 -4.25 -16.15 20.11
C ARG A 101 -4.04 -17.05 21.33
#